data_AF-A0A3D9C4F3-F1
#
_entry.id   AF-A0A3D9C4F3-F1
#
_cell.length_a   1.000
_cell.length_b   1.000
_cell.length_c   1.000
_cell.angle_alpha   90.00
_cell.angle_beta   90.00
_cell.angle_gamma   90.00
#
_symmetry.space_group_name_H-M   'P 1'
#
loop_
_entity.id
_entity.type
_entity.pdbx_description
1 polymer ?
#
loop_
_entity_poly.entity_id
_entity_poly.type
_entity_poly.pdbx_seq_one_letter_code
_entity_poly.pdbx_strand_id
1 'polypeptide(L)'
;MNVDQLKEKAQPMIRKAQVFVSANDSNEIIAYANENEPVRFLIKHLDQWMGLTEEQDEFSFLPIDIESVDLHTYTALEERTIEIYPPFETLMHYGDEEIQKWITENDGDKNDLFSLFAFASDEYTDIWMDSHPIYSNDGIFAYQGGWAMTWPEDDVPMQWNEDLEFLFQIGLQDEPFIEVFYDKKNSSYICVERNT
;
A
#
# COMPACT_ATOMS: atom_id res chain seq x y z
N MET A 1 -1.21 -26.26 5.24
CA MET A 1 -2.34 -25.53 5.83
C MET A 1 -3.34 -25.33 4.71
N ASN A 2 -4.64 -25.53 4.94
CA ASN A 2 -5.64 -25.29 3.89
C ASN A 2 -6.12 -23.83 3.89
N VAL A 3 -6.85 -23.42 2.85
CA VAL A 3 -7.32 -22.03 2.71
C VAL A 3 -8.21 -21.57 3.87
N ASP A 4 -9.08 -22.43 4.41
CA ASP A 4 -9.95 -22.07 5.53
C ASP A 4 -9.15 -21.73 6.79
N GLN A 5 -8.11 -22.52 7.08
CA GLN A 5 -7.17 -22.23 8.17
C GLN A 5 -6.42 -20.92 7.91
N LEU A 6 -5.93 -20.69 6.69
CA LEU A 6 -5.23 -19.45 6.34
C LEU A 6 -6.12 -18.21 6.54
N LYS A 7 -7.38 -18.29 6.11
CA LYS A 7 -8.38 -17.21 6.30
C LYS A 7 -8.64 -16.92 7.77
N GLU A 8 -8.76 -17.97 8.59
CA GLU A 8 -8.95 -17.83 10.04
C GLU A 8 -7.74 -17.13 10.67
N LYS A 9 -6.53 -17.58 10.33
CA LYS A 9 -5.28 -16.99 10.83
C LYS A 9 -5.05 -15.57 10.34
N ALA A 10 -5.56 -15.21 9.17
CA ALA A 10 -5.48 -13.86 8.61
C ALA A 10 -6.41 -12.85 9.28
N GLN A 11 -7.53 -13.28 9.90
CA GLN A 11 -8.50 -12.37 10.53
C GLN A 11 -7.89 -11.31 11.46
N PRO A 12 -7.01 -11.64 12.43
CA PRO A 12 -6.39 -10.64 13.30
C PRO A 12 -5.42 -9.70 12.58
N MET A 13 -5.02 -10.03 11.36
CA MET A 13 -4.07 -9.29 10.53
C MET A 13 -4.76 -8.48 9.43
N ILE A 14 -6.08 -8.54 9.30
CA ILE A 14 -6.82 -7.67 8.37
C ILE A 14 -6.59 -6.22 8.78
N ARG A 15 -6.16 -5.40 7.82
CA ARG A 15 -5.92 -3.97 8.04
C ARG A 15 -6.94 -3.14 7.29
N LYS A 16 -7.31 -2.00 7.89
CA LYS A 16 -8.11 -1.00 7.20
C LYS A 16 -7.21 -0.15 6.31
N ALA A 17 -7.70 0.16 5.12
CA ALA A 17 -7.11 1.15 4.23
C ALA A 17 -8.15 2.20 3.87
N GLN A 18 -7.69 3.43 3.64
CA GLN A 18 -8.50 4.48 3.04
C GLN A 18 -8.15 4.53 1.56
N VAL A 19 -9.11 4.23 0.68
CA VAL A 19 -8.94 4.40 -0.76
C VAL A 19 -9.42 5.79 -1.17
N PHE A 20 -8.68 6.44 -2.05
CA PHE A 20 -9.02 7.76 -2.58
C PHE A 20 -9.64 7.61 -3.96
N VAL A 21 -10.89 8.05 -4.09
CA VAL A 21 -11.69 7.97 -5.32
C VAL A 21 -12.23 9.35 -5.66
N SER A 22 -12.67 9.57 -6.91
CA SER A 22 -13.26 10.86 -7.30
C SER A 22 -14.41 11.26 -6.37
N ALA A 23 -14.34 12.48 -5.85
CA ALA A 23 -15.36 13.03 -4.97
C ALA A 23 -16.64 13.37 -5.72
N ASN A 24 -17.79 13.16 -5.06
CA ASN A 24 -19.05 13.77 -5.48
C ASN A 24 -19.29 15.08 -4.70
N ASP A 25 -20.09 16.00 -5.24
CA ASP A 25 -20.31 17.39 -4.78
C ASP A 25 -20.72 17.59 -3.28
N SER A 26 -20.89 16.51 -2.51
CA SER A 26 -21.37 16.54 -1.12
C SER A 26 -20.33 16.16 -0.06
N ASN A 27 -19.12 15.73 -0.46
CA ASN A 27 -18.16 15.13 0.46
C ASN A 27 -16.98 16.07 0.80
N GLU A 28 -16.39 15.87 1.98
CA GLU A 28 -15.17 16.58 2.36
C GLU A 28 -14.03 16.17 1.42
N ILE A 29 -13.44 17.14 0.75
CA ILE A 29 -12.30 16.92 -0.15
C ILE A 29 -11.04 16.89 0.71
N ILE A 30 -10.40 15.72 0.77
CA ILE A 30 -9.22 15.49 1.62
C ILE A 30 -7.94 15.24 0.82
N ALA A 31 -8.09 15.00 -0.49
CA ALA A 31 -6.99 14.78 -1.42
C ALA A 31 -7.35 15.27 -2.83
N TYR A 32 -6.32 15.46 -3.65
CA TYR A 32 -6.41 15.86 -5.05
C TYR A 32 -5.41 15.06 -5.87
N ALA A 33 -5.73 14.74 -7.12
CA ALA A 33 -4.80 14.08 -8.04
C ALA A 33 -4.81 14.72 -9.42
N ASN A 34 -3.62 14.85 -10.01
CA ASN A 34 -3.40 15.17 -11.42
C ASN A 34 -1.97 14.80 -11.83
N GLU A 35 -1.80 13.72 -12.59
CA GLU A 35 -0.50 13.23 -13.05
C GLU A 35 0.23 14.17 -14.04
N ASN A 36 -0.47 15.16 -14.62
CA ASN A 36 0.12 16.11 -15.56
C ASN A 36 0.72 17.36 -14.88
N GLU A 37 0.49 17.52 -13.58
CA GLU A 37 0.97 18.65 -12.81
C GLU A 37 2.25 18.28 -12.04
N PRO A 38 3.11 19.26 -11.70
CA PRO A 38 4.33 19.00 -10.93
C PRO A 38 4.09 18.32 -9.57
N VAL A 39 2.93 18.56 -8.97
CA VAL A 39 2.47 17.86 -7.77
C VAL A 39 1.40 16.88 -8.19
N ARG A 40 1.73 15.59 -8.26
CA ARG A 40 0.85 14.57 -8.86
C ARG A 40 -0.30 14.18 -7.94
N PHE A 41 -0.04 14.15 -6.64
CA PHE A 41 -1.02 13.81 -5.61
C PHE A 41 -0.85 14.74 -4.40
N LEU A 42 -1.95 15.33 -3.94
CA LEU A 42 -2.02 16.15 -2.74
C LEU A 42 -2.92 15.50 -1.72
N ILE A 43 -2.53 15.52 -0.45
CA ILE A 43 -3.37 15.02 0.63
C ILE A 43 -3.17 15.83 1.91
N LYS A 44 -4.26 16.04 2.64
CA LYS A 44 -4.22 16.53 4.00
C LYS A 44 -3.79 15.39 4.92
N HIS A 45 -2.50 15.33 5.25
CA HIS A 45 -1.92 14.32 6.11
C HIS A 45 -1.53 14.94 7.45
N LEU A 46 -2.12 14.46 8.54
CA LEU A 46 -2.09 15.11 9.85
C LEU A 46 -2.67 16.53 9.77
N ASP A 47 -1.91 17.55 10.18
CA ASP A 47 -2.32 18.96 10.17
C ASP A 47 -1.68 19.76 9.02
N GLN A 48 -1.11 19.10 8.01
CA GLN A 48 -0.44 19.75 6.88
C GLN A 48 -0.82 19.11 5.54
N TRP A 49 -0.76 19.92 4.48
CA TRP A 49 -0.84 19.41 3.11
C TRP A 49 0.49 18.84 2.70
N MET A 50 0.45 17.62 2.18
CA MET A 50 1.60 16.92 1.61
C MET A 50 1.37 16.72 0.12
N GLY A 51 2.43 16.78 -0.65
CA GLY A 51 2.43 16.57 -2.10
C GLY A 51 3.43 15.50 -2.51
N LEU A 52 3.03 14.64 -3.45
CA LEU A 52 3.94 13.80 -4.21
C LEU A 52 4.45 14.61 -5.42
N THR A 53 5.75 14.85 -5.46
CA THR A 53 6.42 15.58 -6.54
C THR A 53 7.49 14.69 -7.17
N GLU A 54 7.84 14.98 -8.42
CA GLU A 54 8.93 14.34 -9.13
C GLU A 54 9.94 15.39 -9.59
N GLU A 55 11.20 15.22 -9.20
CA GLU A 55 12.31 16.05 -9.68
C GLU A 55 13.45 15.14 -10.16
N GLN A 56 13.90 15.33 -11.41
CA GLN A 56 15.01 14.55 -11.98
C GLN A 56 14.82 13.03 -11.88
N ASP A 57 13.61 12.55 -12.18
CA ASP A 57 13.21 11.14 -12.11
C ASP A 57 13.25 10.56 -10.67
N GLU A 58 13.26 11.40 -9.64
CA GLU A 58 13.13 10.99 -8.24
C GLU A 58 11.84 11.53 -7.62
N PHE A 59 11.05 10.63 -7.02
CA PHE A 59 9.83 10.97 -6.31
C PHE A 59 10.10 11.42 -4.87
N SER A 60 9.36 12.43 -4.42
CA SER A 60 9.45 12.97 -3.07
C SER A 60 8.07 13.26 -2.50
N PHE A 61 7.87 12.99 -1.21
CA PHE A 61 6.63 13.28 -0.49
C PHE A 61 6.90 14.33 0.59
N LEU A 62 6.50 15.57 0.32
CA LEU A 62 6.94 16.74 1.08
C LEU A 62 5.78 17.67 1.43
N PRO A 63 5.90 18.48 2.50
CA PRO A 63 4.91 19.52 2.81
C PRO A 63 4.80 20.53 1.66
N ILE A 64 3.57 20.95 1.36
CA ILE A 64 3.28 21.91 0.31
C ILE A 64 2.34 23.00 0.83
N ASP A 65 2.46 24.20 0.25
CA ASP A 65 1.49 25.26 0.44
C ASP A 65 0.37 25.10 -0.58
N ILE A 66 -0.79 24.60 -0.14
CA ILE A 66 -1.92 24.33 -1.05
C ILE A 66 -2.42 25.58 -1.76
N GLU A 67 -2.28 26.77 -1.17
CA GLU A 67 -2.70 28.04 -1.77
C GLU A 67 -1.84 28.42 -3.00
N SER A 68 -0.68 27.77 -3.17
CA SER A 68 0.18 27.95 -4.33
C SER A 68 -0.19 27.05 -5.52
N VAL A 69 -1.17 26.16 -5.35
CA VAL A 69 -1.58 25.15 -6.34
C VAL A 69 -2.93 25.53 -6.94
N ASP A 70 -3.05 25.53 -8.27
CA ASP A 70 -4.33 25.74 -8.96
C ASP A 70 -5.17 24.46 -8.92
N LEU A 71 -5.94 24.28 -7.83
CA LEU A 71 -6.78 23.10 -7.62
C LEU A 71 -7.86 22.89 -8.70
N HIS A 72 -8.14 23.88 -9.57
CA HIS A 72 -9.08 23.70 -10.68
C HIS A 72 -8.58 22.75 -11.76
N THR A 73 -7.27 22.50 -11.84
CA THR A 73 -6.72 21.50 -12.74
C THR A 73 -6.77 20.09 -12.16
N TYR A 74 -7.15 19.92 -10.89
CA TYR A 74 -7.09 18.64 -10.19
C TYR A 74 -8.44 17.94 -10.09
N THR A 75 -8.38 16.61 -10.01
CA THR A 75 -9.53 15.80 -9.58
C THR A 75 -9.58 15.81 -8.05
N ALA A 76 -10.67 16.32 -7.49
CA ALA A 76 -10.95 16.25 -6.05
C ALA A 76 -11.29 14.81 -5.64
N LEU A 77 -10.75 14.37 -4.50
CA LEU A 77 -10.89 13.00 -4.02
C LEU A 77 -11.55 12.92 -2.64
N GLU A 78 -12.37 11.89 -2.46
CA GLU A 78 -12.99 11.47 -1.20
C GLU A 78 -12.34 10.15 -0.72
N GLU A 79 -12.34 9.90 0.61
CA GLU A 79 -11.96 8.59 1.15
C GLU A 79 -13.12 7.62 1.25
N ARG A 80 -12.81 6.34 1.05
CA ARG A 80 -13.65 5.22 1.50
C ARG A 80 -12.79 4.22 2.25
N THR A 81 -13.33 3.70 3.34
CA THR A 81 -12.63 2.66 4.10
C THR A 81 -12.91 1.29 3.50
N ILE A 82 -11.87 0.51 3.31
CA ILE A 82 -11.94 -0.91 2.97
C ILE A 82 -11.12 -1.74 3.96
N GLU A 83 -11.26 -3.06 3.88
CA GLU A 83 -10.48 -4.02 4.65
C GLU A 83 -9.65 -4.88 3.71
N ILE A 84 -8.36 -4.99 4.00
CA ILE A 84 -7.38 -5.68 3.16
C ILE A 84 -6.81 -6.86 3.94
N TYR A 85 -6.86 -8.06 3.35
CA TYR A 85 -6.17 -9.24 3.88
C TYR A 85 -4.65 -9.07 3.75
N PRO A 86 -3.83 -9.65 4.66
CA PRO A 86 -2.39 -9.67 4.44
C PRO A 86 -2.04 -10.50 3.20
N PRO A 87 -1.03 -10.10 2.41
CA PRO A 87 -0.38 -10.98 1.45
C PRO A 87 0.04 -12.29 2.11
N PHE A 88 0.09 -13.38 1.35
CA PHE A 88 0.40 -14.71 1.86
C PHE A 88 1.72 -14.74 2.63
N GLU A 89 2.75 -14.10 2.07
CA GLU A 89 4.11 -14.10 2.61
C GLU A 89 4.15 -13.33 3.93
N THR A 90 3.40 -12.22 4.02
CA THR A 90 3.27 -11.43 5.25
C THR A 90 2.48 -12.18 6.32
N LEU A 91 1.43 -12.91 5.95
CA LEU A 91 0.73 -13.83 6.86
C LEU A 91 1.68 -14.89 7.41
N MET A 92 2.51 -15.47 6.53
CA MET A 92 3.47 -16.50 6.92
C MET A 92 4.59 -15.96 7.80
N HIS A 93 5.11 -14.78 7.48
CA HIS A 93 6.19 -14.12 8.22
C HIS A 93 5.79 -13.79 9.67
N TYR A 94 4.62 -13.18 9.85
CA TYR A 94 4.12 -12.72 11.16
C TYR A 94 3.11 -13.65 11.83
N GLY A 95 2.75 -14.75 11.17
CA GLY A 95 1.75 -15.70 11.66
C GLY A 95 2.10 -16.32 13.01
N ASP A 96 1.09 -16.88 13.65
CA ASP A 96 1.22 -17.47 14.98
C ASP A 96 2.09 -18.75 15.01
N GLU A 97 2.26 -19.34 16.20
CA GLU A 97 3.08 -20.55 16.38
C GLU A 97 2.66 -21.73 15.49
N GLU A 98 1.38 -21.82 15.12
CA GLU A 98 0.89 -22.87 14.23
C GLU A 98 1.36 -22.66 12.80
N ILE A 99 1.31 -21.41 12.31
CA ILE A 99 1.92 -21.03 11.03
C ILE A 99 3.43 -21.32 11.04
N GLN A 100 4.13 -20.90 12.10
CA GLN A 100 5.59 -21.09 12.18
C GLN A 100 5.99 -22.57 12.21
N LYS A 101 5.22 -23.38 12.93
CA LYS A 101 5.39 -24.83 12.94
C LYS A 101 5.12 -25.42 11.56
N TRP A 102 4.05 -25.00 10.88
CA TRP A 102 3.72 -25.49 9.55
C TRP A 102 4.82 -25.15 8.52
N ILE A 103 5.35 -23.93 8.52
CA ILE A 103 6.47 -23.52 7.66
C ILE A 103 7.67 -24.45 7.91
N THR A 104 8.05 -24.66 9.18
CA THR A 104 9.18 -25.51 9.56
C THR A 104 8.98 -26.98 9.13
N GLU A 105 7.76 -27.52 9.29
CA GLU A 105 7.42 -28.90 8.89
C GLU A 105 7.43 -29.12 7.38
N ASN A 106 7.41 -28.04 6.59
CA ASN A 106 7.47 -28.08 5.13
C ASN A 106 8.82 -27.56 4.60
N ASP A 107 9.87 -27.57 5.45
CA ASP A 107 11.23 -27.15 5.11
C ASP A 107 11.33 -25.69 4.61
N GLY A 108 10.45 -24.80 5.08
CA GLY A 108 10.44 -23.38 4.76
C GLY A 108 11.18 -22.50 5.77
N ASP A 109 11.47 -21.25 5.38
CA ASP A 109 11.98 -20.18 6.24
C ASP A 109 11.07 -18.96 6.17
N LYS A 110 10.55 -18.54 7.33
CA LYS A 110 9.64 -17.40 7.44
C LYS A 110 10.28 -16.05 7.08
N ASN A 111 11.61 -15.96 7.11
CA ASN A 111 12.33 -14.72 6.79
C ASN A 111 12.86 -14.70 5.36
N ASP A 112 12.61 -15.76 4.58
CA ASP A 112 13.01 -15.87 3.18
C ASP A 112 11.77 -15.80 2.29
N LEU A 113 11.65 -14.69 1.56
CA LEU A 113 10.53 -14.44 0.67
C LEU A 113 10.39 -15.54 -0.40
N PHE A 114 11.50 -15.99 -0.98
CA PHE A 114 11.49 -17.04 -2.00
C PHE A 114 11.06 -18.39 -1.43
N SER A 115 11.45 -18.67 -0.18
CA SER A 115 10.98 -19.85 0.54
C SER A 115 9.46 -19.80 0.71
N LEU A 116 8.90 -18.66 1.14
CA LEU A 116 7.46 -18.52 1.33
C LEU A 116 6.66 -18.63 0.03
N PHE A 117 7.14 -18.04 -1.07
CA PHE A 117 6.50 -18.15 -2.38
C PHE A 117 6.36 -19.60 -2.85
N ALA A 118 7.28 -20.50 -2.48
CA ALA A 118 7.19 -21.91 -2.85
C ALA A 118 5.96 -22.63 -2.28
N PHE A 119 5.32 -22.04 -1.26
CA PHE A 119 4.15 -22.59 -0.58
C PHE A 119 2.88 -21.75 -0.77
N ALA A 120 2.95 -20.67 -1.56
CA ALA A 120 1.83 -19.77 -1.79
C ALA A 120 0.61 -20.55 -2.31
N SER A 121 -0.53 -20.31 -1.66
CA SER A 121 -1.80 -20.94 -2.02
C SER A 121 -2.54 -20.05 -2.99
N ASP A 122 -2.73 -20.49 -4.23
CA ASP A 122 -3.52 -19.77 -5.24
C ASP A 122 -4.88 -19.31 -4.69
N GLU A 123 -5.58 -20.20 -3.96
CA GLU A 123 -6.88 -19.90 -3.35
C GLU A 123 -6.81 -18.77 -2.29
N TYR A 124 -5.72 -18.68 -1.53
CA TYR A 124 -5.53 -17.58 -0.58
C TYR A 124 -5.08 -16.30 -1.28
N THR A 125 -4.24 -16.43 -2.31
CA THR A 125 -3.81 -15.32 -3.17
C THR A 125 -5.01 -14.64 -3.80
N ASP A 126 -5.98 -15.41 -4.32
CA ASP A 126 -7.23 -14.87 -4.86
C ASP A 126 -8.00 -14.05 -3.81
N ILE A 127 -8.08 -14.52 -2.57
CA ILE A 127 -8.75 -13.79 -1.47
C ILE A 127 -8.04 -12.47 -1.16
N TRP A 128 -6.71 -12.49 -1.12
CA TRP A 128 -5.93 -11.28 -0.94
C TRP A 128 -6.16 -10.31 -2.11
N MET A 129 -6.05 -10.79 -3.34
CA MET A 129 -6.25 -10.00 -4.56
C MET A 129 -7.64 -9.36 -4.62
N ASP A 130 -8.69 -10.12 -4.29
CA ASP A 130 -10.07 -9.64 -4.22
C ASP A 130 -10.26 -8.49 -3.20
N SER A 131 -9.39 -8.41 -2.19
CA SER A 131 -9.45 -7.39 -1.15
C SER A 131 -8.53 -6.18 -1.37
N HIS A 132 -7.54 -6.30 -2.26
CA HIS A 132 -6.44 -5.33 -2.35
C HIS A 132 -6.68 -4.29 -3.47
N PRO A 133 -6.56 -2.96 -3.17
CA PRO A 133 -6.89 -1.87 -4.10
C PRO A 133 -6.27 -1.97 -5.49
N ILE A 134 -5.03 -2.46 -5.57
CA ILE A 134 -4.27 -2.54 -6.82
C ILE A 134 -4.91 -3.47 -7.85
N TYR A 135 -5.67 -4.48 -7.41
CA TYR A 135 -6.38 -5.40 -8.30
C TYR A 135 -7.84 -4.99 -8.53
N SER A 136 -8.39 -4.12 -7.68
CA SER A 136 -9.75 -3.58 -7.78
C SER A 136 -9.77 -2.17 -8.39
N ASN A 137 -8.98 -1.97 -9.45
CA ASN A 137 -8.48 -0.66 -9.92
C ASN A 137 -9.52 0.32 -10.52
N ASP A 138 -10.81 0.03 -10.44
CA ASP A 138 -11.85 0.88 -11.02
C ASP A 138 -12.05 2.16 -10.17
N GLY A 139 -11.36 3.23 -10.56
CA GLY A 139 -11.54 4.59 -10.04
C GLY A 139 -10.82 4.91 -8.73
N ILE A 140 -9.85 4.09 -8.31
CA ILE A 140 -8.99 4.34 -7.15
C ILE A 140 -7.72 5.05 -7.62
N PHE A 141 -7.42 6.22 -7.07
CA PHE A 141 -6.22 7.01 -7.39
C PHE A 141 -5.03 6.65 -6.50
N ALA A 142 -5.31 6.37 -5.24
CA ALA A 142 -4.33 6.00 -4.22
C ALA A 142 -5.01 5.24 -3.08
N TYR A 143 -4.24 4.62 -2.20
CA TYR A 143 -4.73 4.19 -0.89
C TYR A 143 -3.74 4.49 0.23
N GLN A 144 -4.26 4.71 1.43
CA GLN A 144 -3.51 4.93 2.66
C GLN A 144 -3.67 3.75 3.63
N GLY A 145 -2.56 3.33 4.23
CA GLY A 145 -2.54 2.26 5.21
C GLY A 145 -2.81 0.89 4.58
N GLY A 146 -3.33 -0.07 5.37
CA GLY A 146 -3.49 -1.43 4.88
C GLY A 146 -2.16 -2.20 4.79
N TRP A 147 -2.02 -2.98 3.73
CA TRP A 147 -0.81 -3.74 3.42
C TRP A 147 -0.15 -3.18 2.16
N ALA A 148 1.18 -3.15 2.14
CA ALA A 148 1.91 -2.87 0.91
C ALA A 148 1.85 -4.10 0.00
N MET A 149 1.91 -3.89 -1.31
CA MET A 149 2.07 -4.99 -2.24
C MET A 149 3.47 -5.59 -2.06
N THR A 150 3.56 -6.91 -2.17
CA THR A 150 4.85 -7.57 -2.34
C THR A 150 5.12 -7.67 -3.83
N TRP A 151 6.19 -7.02 -4.28
CA TRP A 151 6.49 -6.90 -5.70
C TRP A 151 7.42 -8.02 -6.19
N PRO A 152 7.33 -8.44 -7.47
CA PRO A 152 8.17 -9.51 -8.01
C PRO A 152 9.68 -9.26 -7.90
N GLU A 153 10.11 -7.99 -7.88
CA GLU A 153 11.50 -7.58 -7.75
C GLU A 153 11.98 -7.44 -6.29
N ASP A 154 11.09 -7.60 -5.31
CA ASP A 154 11.49 -7.54 -3.90
C ASP A 154 12.34 -8.78 -3.55
N ASP A 155 13.53 -8.56 -3.01
CA ASP A 155 14.29 -9.61 -2.30
C ASP A 155 13.70 -9.84 -0.90
N VAL A 156 13.24 -8.76 -0.26
CA VAL A 156 12.57 -8.74 1.05
C VAL A 156 11.50 -7.64 1.00
N PRO A 157 10.24 -7.92 1.37
CA PRO A 157 9.21 -6.90 1.37
C PRO A 157 9.55 -5.77 2.34
N MET A 158 9.50 -4.52 1.88
CA MET A 158 9.81 -3.36 2.73
C MET A 158 8.92 -3.27 3.96
N GLN A 159 7.68 -3.75 3.86
CA GLN A 159 6.74 -3.82 4.98
C GLN A 159 7.15 -4.77 6.11
N TRP A 160 8.14 -5.65 5.90
CA TRP A 160 8.69 -6.49 6.96
C TRP A 160 9.71 -5.75 7.84
N ASN A 161 10.18 -4.59 7.38
CA ASN A 161 11.07 -3.76 8.17
C ASN A 161 10.27 -2.93 9.19
N GLU A 162 10.43 -3.23 10.48
CA GLU A 162 9.72 -2.55 11.57
C GLU A 162 10.08 -1.06 11.70
N ASP A 163 11.24 -0.64 11.18
CA ASP A 163 11.66 0.77 11.15
C ASP A 163 10.89 1.57 10.07
N LEU A 164 10.22 0.88 9.14
CA LEU A 164 9.40 1.49 8.11
C LEU A 164 7.91 1.37 8.45
N GLU A 165 7.14 2.38 8.06
CA GLU A 165 5.69 2.34 8.10
C GLU A 165 5.16 2.65 6.70
N PHE A 166 4.45 1.69 6.11
CA PHE A 166 3.77 1.93 4.85
C PHE A 166 2.66 2.96 5.06
N LEU A 167 2.70 4.03 4.28
CA LEU A 167 1.71 5.09 4.33
C LEU A 167 0.79 5.05 3.13
N PHE A 168 1.33 5.11 1.91
CA PHE A 168 0.52 5.25 0.70
C PHE A 168 1.01 4.38 -0.44
N GLN A 169 0.07 3.95 -1.29
CA GLN A 169 0.33 3.61 -2.69
C GLN A 169 -0.39 4.65 -3.55
N ILE A 170 0.33 5.32 -4.43
CA ILE A 170 -0.16 6.38 -5.32
C ILE A 170 0.07 5.95 -6.77
N GLY A 171 -0.66 6.53 -7.72
CA GLY A 171 -0.49 6.27 -9.16
C GLY A 171 -1.26 5.04 -9.63
N LEU A 172 -2.38 4.71 -8.97
CA LEU A 172 -3.16 3.51 -9.33
C LEU A 172 -3.91 3.65 -10.66
N GLN A 173 -4.28 4.86 -11.07
CA GLN A 173 -4.97 5.10 -12.36
C GLN A 173 -4.00 5.11 -13.55
N ASP A 174 -2.83 5.71 -13.38
CA ASP A 174 -1.83 5.91 -14.42
C ASP A 174 -0.45 5.71 -13.79
N GLU A 175 0.24 4.63 -14.18
CA GLU A 175 1.61 4.32 -13.73
C GLU A 175 2.57 5.52 -13.92
N PRO A 176 3.60 5.66 -13.06
CA PRO A 176 4.15 4.64 -12.17
C PRO A 176 3.44 4.49 -10.82
N PHE A 177 3.54 3.29 -10.23
CA PHE A 177 3.04 3.02 -8.89
C PHE A 177 4.06 3.50 -7.85
N ILE A 178 3.68 4.46 -7.01
CA ILE A 178 4.59 5.01 -5.99
C ILE A 178 4.19 4.57 -4.59
N GLU A 179 5.06 3.81 -3.93
CA GLU A 179 4.91 3.49 -2.51
C GLU A 179 5.56 4.59 -1.66
N VAL A 180 4.86 5.08 -0.65
CA VAL A 180 5.38 6.04 0.33
C VAL A 180 5.48 5.36 1.68
N PHE A 181 6.69 5.33 2.22
CA PHE A 181 6.99 4.84 3.57
C PHE A 181 7.46 5.97 4.47
N TYR A 182 7.14 5.89 5.75
CA TYR A 182 7.77 6.72 6.78
C TYR A 182 8.91 5.94 7.44
N ASP A 183 10.11 6.50 7.37
CA ASP A 183 11.29 6.03 8.07
C ASP A 183 11.27 6.57 9.50
N LYS A 184 10.96 5.70 10.46
CA LYS A 184 10.88 6.07 11.88
C LYS A 184 12.24 6.44 12.47
N LYS A 185 13.32 5.91 11.91
CA LYS A 185 14.68 6.14 12.40
C LYS A 185 15.20 7.52 11.99
N ASN A 186 14.93 7.91 10.75
CA ASN A 186 15.38 9.19 10.19
C ASN A 186 14.31 10.29 10.25
N SER A 187 13.08 9.95 10.64
CA SER A 187 11.92 10.87 10.63
C SER A 187 11.69 11.51 9.25
N SER A 188 11.72 10.69 8.20
CA SER A 188 11.64 11.13 6.81
C SER A 188 10.73 10.23 5.98
N TYR A 189 10.22 10.75 4.87
CA TYR A 189 9.46 9.95 3.90
C TYR A 189 10.40 9.36 2.86
N ILE A 190 10.16 8.11 2.47
CA ILE A 190 10.80 7.42 1.38
C ILE A 190 9.73 7.16 0.31
N CYS A 191 10.01 7.55 -0.93
CA CYS A 191 9.19 7.19 -2.07
C CYS A 191 9.91 6.10 -2.87
N VAL A 192 9.18 5.07 -3.27
CA VAL A 192 9.70 3.95 -4.06
C VAL A 192 8.84 3.82 -5.30
N GLU A 193 9.47 3.98 -6.45
CA GLU A 193 8.83 3.72 -7.74
C GLU A 193 8.77 2.21 -7.99
N ARG A 194 7.58 1.73 -8.36
CA ARG A 194 7.28 0.34 -8.66
C ARG A 194 6.79 0.24 -10.09
N ASN A 195 7.34 -0.73 -10.80
CA ASN A 195 7.08 -0.96 -12.22
C ASN A 195 6.58 -2.39 -12.40
N THR A 196 5.59 -2.58 -13.27
CA THR A 196 5.09 -3.92 -13.67
C THR A 196 5.87 -4.54 -14.82
#